data_AF-A0A0D2LGP8-F1
#
_entry.id   AF-A0A0D2LGP8-F1
#
_cell.length_a   1.000
_cell.length_b   1.000
_cell.length_c   1.000
_cell.angle_alpha   90.00
_cell.angle_beta   90.00
_cell.angle_gamma   90.00
#
_symmetry.space_group_name_H-M   'P 1'
#
loop_
_entity.id
_entity.type
_entity.pdbx_description
1 polymer ?
#
loop_
_entity_poly.entity_id
_entity_poly.type
_entity_poly.pdbx_seq_one_letter_code
_entity_poly.pdbx_strand_id
1 'polypeptide(L)'
;MQYIDDSDSDAPADKDKDEDDAAWAKAVTAGKMSKGDKLAAVDHSAVEYPPFRRNFYIEVPEIAKMSDEDVAKLRKELDGIKVRGRAPPRPIRTWHQAGLYSRVLDAMLKSGFETPLPIQAQALPIIMSGRDCIGIAKTGSGKTLAFVLPLLRHVKDQPPLAQGDGPIGLIMAPTRELVAQIAKAACKLCHVLANGASRPRFASRT
;
A
#
# COMPACT_ATOMS: atom_id res chain seq x y z
N MET A 1 -43.65 -31.59 5.57
CA MET A 1 -42.56 -32.57 5.73
C MET A 1 -42.46 -33.37 4.45
N GLN A 2 -41.47 -33.08 3.60
CA GLN A 2 -40.89 -33.98 2.60
C GLN A 2 -39.65 -33.31 1.99
N TYR A 3 -38.60 -34.11 1.89
CA TYR A 3 -37.24 -33.78 1.43
C TYR A 3 -37.15 -33.77 -0.11
N ILE A 4 -36.34 -32.87 -0.67
CA ILE A 4 -35.77 -32.89 -2.04
C ILE A 4 -34.38 -32.25 -1.90
N ASP A 5 -33.32 -33.04 -1.72
CA ASP A 5 -32.39 -33.61 -2.71
C ASP A 5 -31.28 -32.63 -3.13
N ASP A 6 -30.05 -33.08 -2.85
CA ASP A 6 -28.78 -32.40 -3.08
C ASP A 6 -28.46 -32.40 -4.58
N SER A 7 -28.16 -31.22 -5.14
CA SER A 7 -27.39 -31.15 -6.38
C SER A 7 -26.27 -30.13 -6.23
N ASP A 8 -25.06 -30.67 -6.14
CA ASP A 8 -23.79 -30.01 -6.36
C ASP A 8 -23.87 -29.14 -7.62
N SER A 9 -23.69 -27.83 -7.45
CA SER A 9 -23.27 -26.94 -8.55
C SER A 9 -21.77 -26.72 -8.40
N ASP A 10 -21.04 -27.76 -8.80
CA ASP A 10 -19.59 -27.75 -8.97
C ASP A 10 -19.27 -26.78 -10.12
N ALA A 11 -19.02 -25.51 -9.79
CA ALA A 11 -18.49 -24.55 -10.73
C ALA A 11 -17.08 -25.01 -11.12
N PRO A 12 -16.77 -25.25 -12.40
CA PRO A 12 -15.46 -25.73 -12.78
C PRO A 12 -14.41 -24.70 -12.37
N ALA A 13 -13.52 -25.10 -11.46
CA ALA A 13 -12.27 -24.41 -11.25
C ALA A 13 -11.54 -24.35 -12.60
N ASP A 14 -11.32 -23.12 -13.08
CA ASP A 14 -10.60 -22.79 -14.32
C ASP A 14 -9.12 -23.17 -14.14
N LYS A 15 -8.83 -24.48 -14.26
CA LYS A 15 -7.51 -25.10 -14.06
C LYS A 15 -6.46 -24.63 -15.08
N ASP A 16 -6.88 -23.92 -16.12
CA ASP A 16 -5.99 -23.49 -17.20
C ASP A 16 -5.18 -22.23 -16.82
N LYS A 17 -5.68 -21.37 -15.92
CA LYS A 17 -4.94 -20.17 -15.49
C LYS A 17 -3.72 -20.47 -14.59
N ASP A 18 -3.82 -21.48 -13.74
CA ASP A 18 -2.75 -21.81 -12.79
C ASP A 18 -1.55 -22.47 -13.50
N GLU A 19 -1.79 -23.18 -14.60
CA GLU A 19 -0.73 -23.78 -15.42
C GLU A 19 0.05 -22.72 -16.20
N ASP A 20 -0.63 -21.70 -16.72
CA ASP A 20 0.00 -20.61 -17.48
C ASP A 20 0.89 -19.72 -16.60
N ASP A 21 0.47 -19.39 -15.37
CA ASP A 21 1.26 -18.60 -14.43
C ASP A 21 2.51 -19.37 -13.94
N ALA A 22 2.36 -20.67 -13.69
CA ALA A 22 3.47 -21.55 -13.32
C ALA A 22 4.45 -21.75 -14.49
N ALA A 23 3.94 -21.85 -15.72
CA ALA A 23 4.73 -21.96 -16.93
C ALA A 23 5.50 -20.66 -17.22
N TRP A 24 4.87 -19.50 -17.03
CA TRP A 24 5.52 -18.20 -17.15
C TRP A 24 6.63 -18.02 -16.11
N ALA A 25 6.37 -18.35 -14.83
CA ALA A 25 7.37 -18.29 -13.78
C ALA A 25 8.56 -19.25 -14.03
N LYS A 26 8.29 -20.46 -14.54
CA LYS A 26 9.33 -21.40 -15.00
C LYS A 26 10.12 -20.88 -16.20
N ALA A 27 9.46 -20.23 -17.16
CA ALA A 27 10.12 -19.67 -18.34
C ALA A 27 11.02 -18.48 -17.99
N VAL A 28 10.61 -17.65 -17.04
CA VAL A 28 11.40 -16.54 -16.48
C VAL A 28 12.64 -17.08 -15.76
N THR A 29 12.48 -18.11 -14.93
CA THR A 29 13.61 -18.73 -14.20
C THR A 29 14.54 -19.56 -15.10
N ALA A 30 14.03 -20.14 -16.19
CA ALA A 30 14.82 -20.92 -17.14
C ALA A 30 15.50 -20.09 -18.26
N GLY A 31 15.31 -18.77 -18.30
CA GLY A 31 15.97 -17.85 -19.24
C GLY A 31 15.52 -17.97 -20.71
N LYS A 32 14.47 -18.74 -21.00
CA LYS A 32 13.97 -19.12 -22.34
C LYS A 32 12.99 -18.12 -22.97
N MET A 33 12.96 -16.86 -22.56
CA MET A 33 12.07 -15.86 -23.18
C MET A 33 12.63 -15.34 -24.52
N SER A 34 11.74 -15.14 -25.50
CA SER A 34 12.02 -14.54 -26.80
C SER A 34 12.58 -13.12 -26.65
N LYS A 35 13.35 -12.67 -27.65
CA LYS A 35 13.97 -11.32 -27.69
C LYS A 35 12.94 -10.18 -27.61
N GLY A 36 11.67 -10.43 -27.97
CA GLY A 36 10.57 -9.47 -27.84
C GLY A 36 9.92 -9.42 -26.45
N ASP A 37 10.09 -10.47 -25.64
CA ASP A 37 9.47 -10.57 -24.31
C ASP A 37 10.42 -10.18 -23.18
N LYS A 38 11.73 -10.08 -23.46
CA LYS A 38 12.71 -9.53 -22.52
C LYS A 38 12.67 -8.01 -22.62
N LEU A 39 11.91 -7.36 -21.74
CA LEU A 39 12.16 -5.95 -21.43
C LEU A 39 13.65 -5.83 -21.11
N ALA A 40 14.38 -5.07 -21.90
CA ALA A 40 15.79 -4.85 -21.66
C ALA A 40 15.93 -4.27 -20.25
N ALA A 41 16.79 -4.89 -19.43
CA ALA A 41 17.10 -4.34 -18.12
C ALA A 41 17.64 -2.92 -18.34
N VAL A 42 16.96 -1.93 -17.77
CA VAL A 42 17.38 -0.54 -17.89
C VAL A 42 18.64 -0.37 -17.05
N ASP A 43 19.72 0.08 -17.68
CA ASP A 43 20.95 0.39 -16.97
C ASP A 43 20.81 1.74 -16.26
N HIS A 44 20.71 1.68 -14.95
CA HIS A 44 20.59 2.85 -14.08
C HIS A 44 21.95 3.41 -13.64
N SER A 45 23.07 2.77 -13.99
CA SER A 45 24.42 3.18 -13.54
C SER A 45 24.85 4.55 -14.07
N ALA A 46 24.34 4.93 -15.25
CA ALA A 46 24.63 6.22 -15.90
C ALA A 46 23.61 7.32 -15.54
N VAL A 47 22.57 7.01 -14.75
CA VAL A 47 21.52 7.98 -14.40
C VAL A 47 21.77 8.53 -13.00
N GLU A 48 21.94 9.84 -12.90
CA GLU A 48 22.04 10.52 -11.61
C GLU A 48 20.64 10.81 -11.06
N TYR A 49 20.28 10.10 -9.98
CA TYR A 49 19.00 10.30 -9.31
C TYR A 49 19.11 11.30 -8.17
N PRO A 50 18.25 12.33 -8.11
CA PRO A 50 18.23 13.22 -6.96
C PRO A 50 17.88 12.44 -5.68
N PRO A 51 18.53 12.73 -4.56
CA PRO A 51 18.22 12.09 -3.30
C PRO A 51 16.81 12.49 -2.86
N PHE A 52 16.12 11.55 -2.22
CA PHE A 52 14.80 11.83 -1.67
C PHE A 52 14.61 11.17 -0.33
N ARG A 53 13.75 11.77 0.49
CA ARG A 53 13.44 11.25 1.81
C ARG A 53 12.54 10.02 1.69
N ARG A 54 12.96 8.93 2.36
CA ARG A 54 12.18 7.68 2.44
C ARG A 54 11.64 7.42 3.84
N ASN A 55 12.36 7.85 4.87
CA ASN A 55 11.95 7.67 6.26
C ASN A 55 11.22 8.92 6.79
N PHE A 56 9.91 8.78 6.97
CA PHE A 56 9.01 9.77 7.55
C PHE A 56 8.56 9.39 8.96
N TYR A 57 8.79 8.14 9.38
CA TYR A 57 8.27 7.63 10.63
C TYR A 57 9.07 8.19 11.80
N ILE A 58 8.35 8.81 12.74
CA ILE A 58 8.87 9.24 14.03
C ILE A 58 8.08 8.47 15.06
N GLU A 59 8.75 7.53 15.73
CA GLU A 59 8.11 6.73 16.77
C GLU A 59 7.73 7.63 17.95
N VAL A 60 6.45 7.62 18.32
CA VAL A 60 5.96 8.44 19.44
C VAL A 60 6.43 7.84 20.78
N PRO A 61 6.59 8.67 21.83
CA PRO A 61 7.08 8.20 23.14
C PRO A 61 6.25 7.06 23.74
N GLU A 62 4.94 7.04 23.52
CA GLU A 62 4.03 5.98 23.99
C GLU A 62 4.38 4.62 23.39
N ILE A 63 4.73 4.59 22.10
CA ILE A 63 5.10 3.37 21.37
C ILE A 63 6.53 2.96 21.72
N ALA A 64 7.43 3.94 21.86
CA ALA A 64 8.83 3.73 22.25
C ALA A 64 8.99 3.16 23.68
N LYS A 65 8.03 3.44 24.57
CA LYS A 65 8.01 2.93 25.95
C LYS A 65 7.40 1.53 26.10
N MET A 66 6.73 0.99 25.07
CA MET A 66 6.14 -0.35 25.17
C MET A 66 7.22 -1.41 25.35
N SER A 67 7.02 -2.31 26.31
CA SER A 67 7.88 -3.49 26.49
C SER A 67 7.68 -4.46 25.32
N ASP A 68 8.64 -5.36 25.11
CA ASP A 68 8.50 -6.38 24.07
C ASP A 68 7.35 -7.35 24.37
N GLU A 69 7.03 -7.57 25.64
CA GLU A 69 5.86 -8.35 26.10
C GLU A 69 4.55 -7.65 25.72
N ASP A 70 4.45 -6.34 25.96
CA ASP A 70 3.27 -5.54 25.57
C ASP A 70 3.09 -5.50 24.05
N VAL A 71 4.20 -5.41 23.30
CA VAL A 71 4.18 -5.46 21.84
C VAL A 71 3.71 -6.83 21.35
N ALA A 72 4.18 -7.92 21.95
CA ALA A 72 3.75 -9.27 21.62
C ALA A 72 2.26 -9.48 21.92
N LYS A 73 1.79 -8.97 23.07
CA LYS A 73 0.36 -8.97 23.43
C LYS A 73 -0.48 -8.18 22.45
N LEU A 74 -0.06 -6.96 22.10
CA LEU A 74 -0.75 -6.12 21.12
C LEU A 74 -0.83 -6.77 19.74
N ARG A 75 0.25 -7.40 19.27
CA ARG A 75 0.22 -8.15 18.00
C ARG A 75 -0.76 -9.34 18.06
N LYS A 76 -0.86 -10.00 19.22
CA LYS A 76 -1.84 -11.08 19.43
C LYS A 76 -3.28 -10.56 19.37
N GLU A 77 -3.56 -9.41 20.00
CA GLU A 77 -4.87 -8.76 19.99
C GLU A 77 -5.28 -8.26 18.60
N LEU A 78 -4.31 -7.79 17.81
CA LEU A 78 -4.50 -7.36 16.43
C LEU A 78 -4.53 -8.55 15.47
N ASP A 79 -5.51 -9.45 15.59
CA ASP A 79 -5.71 -10.62 14.71
C ASP A 79 -4.47 -11.55 14.61
N GLY A 80 -3.65 -11.62 15.66
CA GLY A 80 -2.50 -12.53 15.69
C GLY A 80 -1.40 -12.17 14.68
N ILE A 81 -1.08 -10.89 14.53
CA ILE A 81 0.00 -10.40 13.67
C ILE A 81 1.32 -11.14 13.95
N LYS A 82 1.90 -11.67 12.88
CA LYS A 82 3.25 -12.25 12.88
C LYS A 82 4.15 -11.36 12.04
N VAL A 83 5.34 -11.02 12.56
CA VAL A 83 6.30 -10.17 11.87
C VAL A 83 7.62 -10.90 11.73
N ARG A 84 8.21 -10.79 10.53
CA ARG A 84 9.55 -11.32 10.22
C ARG A 84 10.40 -10.19 9.64
N GLY A 85 11.71 -10.26 9.87
CA GLY A 85 12.69 -9.28 9.40
C GLY A 85 13.46 -8.60 10.53
N ARG A 86 14.49 -7.84 10.16
CA ARG A 86 15.38 -7.15 11.13
C ARG A 86 14.63 -6.01 11.81
N ALA A 87 14.54 -6.04 13.14
CA ALA A 87 14.02 -4.97 14.00
C ALA A 87 12.76 -4.25 13.42
N PRO A 88 11.63 -4.94 13.26
CA PRO A 88 10.42 -4.31 12.74
C PRO A 88 9.89 -3.25 13.73
N PRO A 89 9.50 -2.05 13.25
CA PRO A 89 8.81 -1.07 14.08
C PRO A 89 7.61 -1.67 14.83
N ARG A 90 7.34 -1.12 16.01
CA ARG A 90 6.19 -1.53 16.82
C ARG A 90 4.88 -1.09 16.16
N PRO A 91 3.79 -1.87 16.29
CA PRO A 91 2.52 -1.51 15.67
C PRO A 91 1.91 -0.29 16.37
N ILE A 92 1.28 0.57 15.59
CA ILE A 92 0.53 1.73 16.10
C ILE A 92 -0.85 1.29 16.62
N ARG A 93 -1.42 2.06 17.55
CA ARG A 93 -2.77 1.87 18.09
C ARG A 93 -3.76 2.89 17.55
N THR A 94 -3.30 4.11 17.25
CA THR A 94 -4.14 5.20 16.76
C THR A 94 -3.53 5.85 15.52
N TRP A 95 -4.35 6.50 14.71
CA TRP A 95 -3.90 7.18 13.50
C TRP A 95 -2.92 8.33 13.77
N HIS A 96 -2.99 8.96 14.96
CA HIS A 96 -2.05 10.02 15.36
C HIS A 96 -0.60 9.53 15.44
N GLN A 97 -0.41 8.24 15.69
CA GLN A 97 0.90 7.61 15.82
C GLN A 97 1.49 7.21 14.46
N ALA A 98 0.74 7.35 13.36
CA ALA A 98 1.15 6.94 12.02
C ALA A 98 2.04 7.98 11.28
N GLY A 99 2.22 9.18 11.83
CA GLY A 99 2.98 10.25 11.16
C GLY A 99 2.27 10.89 9.96
N LEU A 100 0.93 10.88 9.96
CA LEU A 100 0.11 11.48 8.89
C LEU A 100 -0.06 12.99 9.09
N TYR A 101 -0.29 13.72 7.99
CA TYR A 101 -0.68 15.13 8.05
C TYR A 101 -2.05 15.28 8.72
N SER A 102 -2.24 16.32 9.54
CA SER A 102 -3.50 16.61 10.24
C SER A 102 -4.72 16.60 9.32
N ARG A 103 -4.61 17.19 8.13
CA ARG A 103 -5.70 17.20 7.14
C ARG A 103 -6.10 15.79 6.67
N VAL A 104 -5.13 14.90 6.47
CA VAL A 104 -5.42 13.51 6.08
C VAL A 104 -6.13 12.79 7.22
N LEU A 105 -5.62 12.98 8.44
CA LEU A 105 -6.19 12.42 9.65
C LEU A 105 -7.65 12.85 9.84
N ASP A 106 -7.94 14.15 9.73
CA ASP A 106 -9.29 14.69 9.86
C ASP A 106 -10.26 14.09 8.83
N ALA A 107 -9.80 13.92 7.59
CA ALA A 107 -10.64 13.31 6.56
C ALA A 107 -10.84 11.81 6.76
N MET A 108 -9.85 11.11 7.32
CA MET A 108 -9.99 9.71 7.68
C MET A 108 -11.06 9.55 8.76
N LEU A 109 -10.96 10.34 9.83
CA LEU A 109 -11.94 10.33 10.92
C LEU A 109 -13.35 10.70 10.43
N LYS A 110 -13.47 11.76 9.61
CA LYS A 110 -14.76 12.15 8.97
C LYS A 110 -15.31 11.10 8.02
N SER A 111 -14.46 10.22 7.49
CA SER A 111 -14.86 9.11 6.63
C SER A 111 -15.23 7.84 7.40
N GLY A 112 -15.23 7.89 8.74
CA GLY A 112 -15.55 6.75 9.61
C GLY A 112 -14.38 5.81 9.88
N PHE A 113 -13.14 6.20 9.55
CA PHE A 113 -11.95 5.42 9.91
C PHE A 113 -11.46 5.80 11.30
N GLU A 114 -12.08 5.25 12.34
CA GLU A 114 -11.80 5.62 13.74
C GLU A 114 -10.43 5.13 14.21
N THR A 115 -10.08 3.87 13.92
CA THR A 115 -8.83 3.23 14.34
C THR A 115 -8.19 2.44 13.19
N PRO A 116 -6.85 2.25 13.22
CA PRO A 116 -6.17 1.44 12.22
C PRO A 116 -6.54 -0.04 12.36
N LEU A 117 -6.85 -0.68 11.24
CA LEU A 117 -7.06 -2.13 11.17
C LEU A 117 -5.73 -2.88 11.40
N PRO A 118 -5.76 -4.17 11.80
CA PRO A 118 -4.56 -4.92 12.15
C PRO A 118 -3.41 -4.82 11.14
N ILE A 119 -3.68 -5.03 9.85
CA ILE A 119 -2.63 -4.93 8.81
C ILE A 119 -2.08 -3.50 8.69
N GLN A 120 -2.92 -2.48 8.87
CA GLN A 120 -2.51 -1.08 8.81
C GLN A 120 -1.66 -0.70 10.02
N ALA A 121 -2.06 -1.15 11.21
CA ALA A 121 -1.37 -0.90 12.47
C ALA A 121 0.11 -1.33 12.43
N GLN A 122 0.40 -2.46 11.79
CA GLN A 122 1.78 -2.93 11.66
C GLN A 122 2.48 -2.47 10.37
N ALA A 123 1.77 -2.38 9.23
CA ALA A 123 2.40 -2.03 7.95
C ALA A 123 2.75 -0.54 7.86
N LEU A 124 1.92 0.35 8.38
CA LEU A 124 2.17 1.80 8.32
C LEU A 124 3.52 2.22 8.90
N PRO A 125 3.89 1.87 10.14
CA PRO A 125 5.19 2.26 10.68
C PRO A 125 6.36 1.61 9.91
N ILE A 126 6.19 0.41 9.34
CA ILE A 126 7.20 -0.24 8.49
C ILE A 126 7.43 0.58 7.21
N ILE A 127 6.37 0.86 6.46
CA ILE A 127 6.44 1.53 5.16
C ILE A 127 6.87 3.00 5.35
N MET A 128 6.33 3.69 6.36
CA MET A 128 6.72 5.06 6.71
C MET A 128 8.19 5.16 7.14
N SER A 129 8.81 4.08 7.62
CA SER A 129 10.25 4.03 7.91
C SER A 129 11.11 3.91 6.63
N GLY A 130 10.50 3.90 5.45
CA GLY A 130 11.18 3.76 4.16
C GLY A 130 11.64 2.33 3.86
N ARG A 131 11.01 1.33 4.50
CA ARG A 131 11.35 -0.09 4.34
C ARG A 131 10.42 -0.79 3.37
N ASP A 132 10.98 -1.72 2.62
CA ASP A 132 10.19 -2.67 1.83
C ASP A 132 9.39 -3.58 2.76
N CYS A 133 8.14 -3.84 2.38
CA CYS A 133 7.17 -4.54 3.21
C CYS A 133 6.33 -5.49 2.37
N ILE A 134 6.25 -6.75 2.81
CA ILE A 134 5.27 -7.73 2.29
C ILE A 134 4.18 -7.88 3.34
N GLY A 135 2.97 -7.40 3.02
CA GLY A 135 1.81 -7.45 3.91
C GLY A 135 0.80 -8.51 3.47
N ILE A 136 0.61 -9.55 4.28
CA ILE A 136 -0.35 -10.63 4.01
C ILE A 136 -1.51 -10.50 4.99
N ALA A 137 -2.72 -10.34 4.46
CA ALA A 137 -3.96 -10.29 5.23
C ALA A 137 -5.16 -10.69 4.37
N LYS A 138 -6.27 -11.10 4.99
CA LYS A 138 -7.51 -11.49 4.29
C LYS A 138 -8.11 -10.33 3.47
N THR A 139 -9.01 -10.66 2.56
CA THR A 139 -9.83 -9.66 1.84
C THR A 139 -10.68 -8.88 2.84
N GLY A 140 -10.88 -7.59 2.58
CA GLY A 140 -11.60 -6.70 3.51
C GLY A 140 -10.79 -6.21 4.71
N SER A 141 -9.54 -6.65 4.93
CA SER A 141 -8.70 -6.17 6.04
C SER A 141 -8.16 -4.73 5.89
N GLY A 142 -8.59 -3.98 4.88
CA GLY A 142 -8.16 -2.60 4.65
C GLY A 142 -6.73 -2.42 4.15
N LYS A 143 -6.16 -3.41 3.45
CA LYS A 143 -4.82 -3.35 2.85
C LYS A 143 -4.60 -2.10 1.98
N THR A 144 -5.64 -1.62 1.30
CA THR A 144 -5.57 -0.43 0.43
C THR A 144 -5.03 0.79 1.15
N LEU A 145 -5.57 1.13 2.33
CA LEU A 145 -5.08 2.29 3.09
C LEU A 145 -3.67 2.07 3.65
N ALA A 146 -3.26 0.83 3.89
CA ALA A 146 -1.94 0.51 4.42
C ALA A 146 -0.81 0.93 3.45
N PHE A 147 -1.03 0.88 2.14
CA PHE A 147 -0.05 1.36 1.14
C PHE A 147 -0.40 2.74 0.55
N VAL A 148 -1.67 3.13 0.48
CA VAL A 148 -2.06 4.46 -0.04
C VAL A 148 -1.60 5.58 0.89
N LEU A 149 -1.76 5.44 2.21
CA LEU A 149 -1.41 6.52 3.14
C LEU A 149 0.09 6.86 3.14
N PRO A 150 1.02 5.89 3.20
CA PRO A 150 2.45 6.16 3.06
C PRO A 150 2.80 6.71 1.67
N LEU A 151 2.16 6.22 0.61
CA LEU A 151 2.39 6.75 -0.74
C LEU A 151 2.01 8.23 -0.84
N LEU A 152 0.87 8.64 -0.26
CA LEU A 152 0.47 10.05 -0.26
C LEU A 152 1.43 10.92 0.55
N ARG A 153 1.91 10.43 1.70
CA ARG A 153 2.97 11.12 2.47
C ARG A 153 4.22 11.29 1.62
N HIS A 154 4.64 10.23 0.94
CA HIS A 154 5.82 10.20 0.09
C HIS A 154 5.71 11.21 -1.06
N VAL A 155 4.62 11.14 -1.85
CA VAL A 155 4.37 12.05 -2.98
C VAL A 155 4.36 13.51 -2.56
N LYS A 156 3.83 13.83 -1.36
CA LYS A 156 3.81 15.20 -0.86
C LYS A 156 5.14 15.73 -0.35
N ASP A 157 6.11 14.86 -0.09
CA ASP A 157 7.46 15.25 0.34
C ASP A 157 8.40 15.47 -0.86
N GLN A 158 7.99 15.09 -2.07
CA GLN A 158 8.76 15.28 -3.30
C GLN A 158 8.50 16.66 -3.94
N PRO A 159 9.45 17.16 -4.76
CA PRO A 159 9.21 18.33 -5.61
C PRO A 159 7.97 18.16 -6.51
N PRO A 160 7.26 19.26 -6.84
CA PRO A 160 6.19 19.22 -7.83
C PRO A 160 6.69 18.69 -9.17
N LEU A 161 5.86 17.89 -9.84
CA LEU A 161 6.15 17.36 -11.18
C LEU A 161 6.30 18.50 -12.20
N ALA A 162 7.35 18.44 -13.00
CA ALA A 162 7.53 19.27 -14.18
C ALA A 162 6.88 18.62 -15.41
N GLN A 163 6.76 19.41 -16.49
CA GLN A 163 6.26 18.88 -17.76
C GLN A 163 7.22 17.81 -18.29
N GLY A 164 6.71 16.63 -18.58
CA GLY A 164 7.50 15.48 -19.04
C GLY A 164 7.89 14.50 -17.94
N ASP A 165 7.68 14.84 -16.66
CA ASP A 165 7.94 13.92 -15.55
C ASP A 165 6.91 12.79 -15.50
N GLY A 166 7.38 11.61 -15.09
CA GLY A 166 6.54 10.46 -14.76
C GLY A 166 5.89 10.56 -13.37
N PRO A 167 5.05 9.58 -13.00
CA PRO A 167 4.46 9.53 -11.67
C PRO A 167 5.53 9.24 -10.60
N ILE A 168 5.42 9.89 -9.43
CA ILE A 168 6.28 9.62 -8.26
C ILE A 168 6.05 8.21 -7.68
N GLY A 169 4.83 7.69 -7.79
CA GLY A 169 4.51 6.36 -7.29
C GLY A 169 3.49 5.63 -8.15
N LEU A 170 3.64 4.32 -8.17
CA LEU A 170 2.89 3.41 -9.01
C LEU A 170 2.24 2.33 -8.13
N ILE A 171 0.93 2.14 -8.31
CA ILE A 171 0.20 1.00 -7.73
C ILE A 171 -0.24 0.11 -8.88
N MET A 172 0.11 -1.17 -8.80
CA MET A 172 -0.27 -2.18 -9.78
C MET A 172 -1.30 -3.13 -9.17
N ALA A 173 -2.26 -3.57 -9.98
CA ALA A 173 -3.26 -4.55 -9.60
C ALA A 173 -3.63 -5.42 -10.81
N PRO A 174 -4.07 -6.68 -10.60
CA PRO A 174 -4.26 -7.66 -11.67
C PRO A 174 -5.44 -7.37 -12.60
N THR A 175 -6.45 -6.59 -12.15
CA THR A 175 -7.65 -6.31 -12.95
C THR A 175 -7.97 -4.82 -13.00
N ARG A 176 -8.60 -4.38 -14.09
CA ARG A 176 -8.98 -2.97 -14.29
C ARG A 176 -9.97 -2.49 -13.24
N GLU A 177 -10.88 -3.36 -12.81
CA GLU A 177 -11.90 -3.11 -11.81
C GLU A 177 -11.25 -2.86 -10.45
N LEU A 178 -10.25 -3.67 -10.08
CA LEU A 178 -9.51 -3.49 -8.84
C LEU A 178 -8.67 -2.21 -8.86
N VAL A 179 -8.04 -1.87 -10.00
CA VAL A 179 -7.37 -0.58 -10.18
C VAL A 179 -8.36 0.58 -9.97
N ALA A 180 -9.55 0.51 -10.58
CA ALA A 180 -10.57 1.56 -10.43
C ALA A 180 -11.05 1.72 -8.98
N GLN A 181 -11.21 0.61 -8.24
CA GLN A 181 -11.56 0.64 -6.82
C GLN A 181 -10.47 1.31 -5.96
N ILE A 182 -9.20 0.94 -6.19
CA ILE A 182 -8.07 1.53 -5.49
C ILE A 182 -7.95 3.02 -5.81
N ALA A 183 -8.07 3.40 -7.09
CA ALA A 183 -8.03 4.79 -7.54
C ALA A 183 -9.13 5.62 -6.88
N LYS A 184 -10.37 5.12 -6.81
CA LYS A 184 -11.48 5.79 -6.12
C LYS A 184 -11.17 6.02 -4.64
N ALA A 185 -10.62 5.03 -3.94
CA ALA A 185 -10.22 5.15 -2.55
C ALA A 185 -9.11 6.19 -2.36
N ALA A 186 -8.08 6.18 -3.22
CA ALA A 186 -6.98 7.13 -3.18
C ALA A 186 -7.44 8.57 -3.47
N CYS A 187 -8.26 8.77 -4.52
CA CYS A 187 -8.77 10.09 -4.90
C CYS A 187 -9.55 10.79 -3.78
N LYS A 188 -10.33 10.04 -3.00
CA LYS A 188 -11.06 10.58 -1.83
C LYS A 188 -10.12 11.25 -0.84
N LEU A 189 -8.94 10.66 -0.61
CA LEU A 189 -7.92 11.21 0.29
C LEU A 189 -7.09 12.32 -0.38
N CYS A 190 -6.82 12.22 -1.68
CA CYS A 190 -6.11 13.25 -2.44
C CYS A 190 -6.85 14.58 -2.47
N HIS A 191 -8.18 14.56 -2.63
CA HIS A 191 -9.00 15.79 -2.67
C HIS A 191 -8.87 16.60 -1.37
N VAL A 192 -8.79 15.92 -0.23
CA VAL A 192 -8.59 16.54 1.08
C VAL A 192 -7.23 17.23 1.15
N LEU A 193 -6.19 16.58 0.64
CA LEU A 193 -4.84 17.15 0.57
C LEU A 193 -4.74 18.34 -0.39
N ALA A 194 -5.50 18.34 -1.48
CA ALA A 194 -5.48 19.40 -2.48
C ALA A 194 -6.26 20.65 -2.06
N ASN A 195 -7.38 20.50 -1.35
CA ASN A 195 -8.27 21.61 -0.97
C ASN A 195 -7.69 22.59 0.05
N GLY A 196 -6.49 22.33 0.56
CA GLY A 196 -5.77 23.27 1.42
C GLY A 196 -4.42 23.72 0.89
N ALA A 197 -4.10 23.38 -0.37
CA ALA A 197 -3.12 24.11 -1.15
C ALA A 197 -3.89 25.21 -1.88
N SER A 198 -3.53 26.48 -1.66
CA SER A 198 -3.98 27.56 -2.53
C SER A 198 -3.68 27.13 -3.96
N ARG A 199 -4.73 26.91 -4.77
CA ARG A 199 -4.55 26.61 -6.19
C ARG A 199 -3.59 27.67 -6.75
N PRO A 200 -2.51 27.31 -7.47
CA PRO A 200 -1.91 28.29 -8.34
C PRO A 200 -3.04 28.75 -9.27
N ARG A 201 -3.33 30.06 -9.21
CA ARG A 201 -4.19 30.70 -10.21
C ARG A 201 -3.49 30.45 -11.54
N PHE A 202 -3.94 29.46 -12.28
CA PHE A 202 -3.73 29.47 -13.73
C PHE A 202 -4.42 30.73 -14.20
N ALA A 203 -3.62 31.77 -14.42
CA ALA A 203 -4.06 33.00 -15.02
C ALA A 203 -4.54 32.62 -16.43
N SER A 204 -5.85 32.63 -16.64
CA SER A 204 -6.37 32.79 -17.99
C SER A 204 -5.98 34.19 -18.45
N ARG A 205 -5.03 34.26 -19.37
CA ARG A 205 -4.84 35.38 -20.28
C ARG A 205 -4.53 34.73 -21.63
N THR A 206 -5.55 34.64 -22.48
CA THR A 206 -5.77 35.50 -23.67
C THR A 206 -4.61 35.39 -24.63
#